data_AF-A0A6J6YI00-F1
#
_entry.id   AF-A0A6J6YI00-F1
#
_cell.length_a   1.000
_cell.length_b   1.000
_cell.length_c   1.000
_cell.angle_alpha   90.00
_cell.angle_beta   90.00
_cell.angle_gamma   90.00
#
_symmetry.space_group_name_H-M   'P 1'
#
loop_
_entity.id
_entity.type
_entity.pdbx_description
1 polymer ?
#
loop_
_entity_poly.entity_id
_entity_poly.type
_entity_poly.pdbx_seq_one_letter_code
_entity_poly.pdbx_strand_id
1 'polypeptide(L)'
;MLERAVGGSVKSFAKKNLLTPLGMKSKFSEDGGSNMFMFAFWETSCRDLAKLVQLYLQNGKWNNKQILSAEFVNDARTSSSALNQNYGLLWWLNRAGTTKSTSANAQTRIGPRHQNAPLDMFEAVGACGQSAMGFPTQNLIITFMRTKTLFGALSCGSDSQTSALNKMGSRVFELVK
;
A
#
# COMPACT_ATOMS: atom_id res chain seq x y z
N MET A 1 17.81 -3.44 -13.59
CA MET A 1 18.51 -2.55 -12.64
C MET A 1 18.54 -3.13 -11.23
N LEU A 2 17.39 -3.51 -10.64
CA LEU A 2 17.36 -4.08 -9.29
C LEU A 2 18.09 -5.43 -9.17
N GLU A 3 17.92 -6.35 -10.13
CA GLU A 3 18.65 -7.62 -10.12
C GLU A 3 20.17 -7.44 -10.09
N ARG A 4 20.67 -6.45 -10.84
CA ARG A 4 22.10 -6.08 -10.83
C ARG A 4 22.53 -5.52 -9.48
N ALA A 5 21.69 -4.68 -8.86
CA ALA A 5 21.99 -4.09 -7.55
C ALA A 5 21.99 -5.12 -6.42
N VAL A 6 21.09 -6.12 -6.47
CA VAL A 6 21.02 -7.19 -5.46
C VAL A 6 21.92 -8.38 -5.79
N GLY A 7 22.53 -8.41 -6.98
CA GLY A 7 23.37 -9.52 -7.45
C GLY A 7 22.62 -10.82 -7.70
N GLY A 8 21.32 -10.75 -8.06
CA GLY A 8 20.49 -11.94 -8.26
C GLY A 8 19.00 -11.65 -8.34
N SER A 9 18.17 -12.66 -8.06
CA SER A 9 16.71 -12.55 -8.17
C SER A 9 16.11 -11.61 -7.11
N VAL A 10 15.37 -10.60 -7.58
CA VAL A 10 14.62 -9.68 -6.69
C VAL A 10 13.57 -10.45 -5.87
N LYS A 11 12.94 -11.49 -6.44
CA LYS A 11 11.98 -12.34 -5.74
C LYS A 11 12.61 -13.01 -4.51
N SER A 12 13.80 -13.60 -4.69
CA SER A 12 14.55 -14.23 -3.60
C SER A 12 15.00 -13.20 -2.56
N PHE A 13 15.46 -12.03 -3.01
CA PHE A 13 15.82 -10.93 -2.12
C PHE A 13 14.64 -10.46 -1.28
N ALA A 14 13.47 -10.21 -1.89
CA ALA A 14 12.27 -9.78 -1.20
C ALA A 14 11.74 -10.86 -0.23
N LYS A 15 11.77 -12.14 -0.63
CA LYS A 15 11.39 -13.23 0.26
C LYS A 15 12.28 -13.29 1.50
N LYS A 16 13.61 -13.25 1.32
CA LYS A 16 14.59 -13.35 2.42
C LYS A 16 14.54 -12.14 3.35
N ASN A 17 14.45 -10.93 2.80
CA ASN A 17 14.65 -9.70 3.57
C ASN A 17 13.36 -9.03 4.04
N LEU A 18 12.19 -9.37 3.45
CA LEU A 18 10.90 -8.77 3.81
C LEU A 18 9.87 -9.82 4.21
N LEU A 19 9.52 -10.75 3.31
CA LEU A 19 8.40 -11.67 3.57
C LEU A 19 8.69 -12.62 4.74
N THR A 20 9.87 -13.25 4.77
CA THR A 20 10.25 -14.18 5.84
C THR A 20 10.37 -13.49 7.20
N PRO A 21 11.07 -12.35 7.35
CA PRO A 21 11.13 -11.64 8.64
C PRO A 21 9.78 -11.21 9.19
N LEU A 22 8.83 -10.82 8.31
CA LEU A 22 7.47 -10.48 8.71
C LEU A 22 6.56 -11.72 8.89
N GLY A 23 7.05 -12.92 8.56
CA GLY A 23 6.25 -14.14 8.57
C GLY A 23 5.06 -14.08 7.60
N MET A 24 5.22 -13.42 6.46
CA MET A 24 4.20 -13.30 5.42
C MET A 24 4.14 -14.57 4.57
N LYS A 25 2.92 -14.97 4.20
CA LYS A 25 2.66 -16.13 3.33
C LYS A 25 2.42 -15.72 1.86
N SER A 26 2.46 -14.41 1.58
CA SER A 26 2.27 -13.84 0.25
C SER A 26 3.25 -14.40 -0.78
N LYS A 27 2.81 -14.46 -2.03
CA LYS A 27 3.60 -14.96 -3.16
C LYS A 27 3.60 -13.94 -4.29
N PHE A 28 4.74 -13.78 -4.94
CA PHE A 28 4.84 -12.98 -6.15
C PHE A 28 4.55 -13.86 -7.37
N SER A 29 3.63 -13.41 -8.23
CA SER A 29 3.44 -14.00 -9.55
C SER A 29 4.59 -13.61 -10.48
N GLU A 30 4.84 -14.44 -11.50
CA GLU A 30 5.94 -14.27 -12.46
C GLU A 30 5.40 -14.02 -13.87
N ASP A 31 6.21 -13.38 -14.72
CA ASP A 31 5.86 -13.03 -16.11
C ASP A 31 5.90 -14.21 -17.10
N GLY A 32 6.00 -15.44 -16.59
CA GLY A 32 6.23 -16.66 -17.38
C GLY A 32 7.71 -17.02 -17.53
N GLY A 33 8.62 -16.13 -17.13
CA GLY A 33 10.04 -16.42 -16.91
C GLY A 33 10.39 -16.44 -15.41
N SER A 34 11.58 -15.95 -15.06
CA SER A 34 12.06 -15.85 -13.67
C SER A 34 11.81 -14.48 -13.02
N ASN A 35 11.18 -13.53 -13.73
CA ASN A 35 10.97 -12.18 -13.24
C ASN A 35 9.62 -12.08 -12.54
N MET A 36 9.62 -11.45 -11.36
CA MET A 36 8.38 -11.19 -10.64
C MET A 36 7.64 -9.97 -11.21
N PHE A 37 6.31 -10.01 -11.21
CA PHE A 37 5.52 -8.79 -11.38
C PHE A 37 5.71 -7.87 -10.16
N MET A 38 6.31 -6.71 -10.39
CA MET A 38 6.68 -5.79 -9.31
C MET A 38 5.56 -4.84 -8.87
N PHE A 39 4.65 -4.50 -9.79
CA PHE A 39 3.60 -3.49 -9.56
C PHE A 39 2.18 -4.07 -9.50
N ALA A 40 2.02 -5.36 -9.79
CA ALA A 40 0.72 -6.03 -9.87
C ALA A 40 0.86 -7.53 -9.56
N PHE A 41 -0.28 -8.22 -9.46
CA PHE A 41 -0.34 -9.69 -9.28
C PHE A 41 0.44 -10.20 -8.05
N TRP A 42 0.41 -9.43 -6.96
CA TRP A 42 0.89 -9.92 -5.68
C TRP A 42 -0.21 -10.73 -4.99
N GLU A 43 -0.01 -12.03 -4.85
CA GLU A 43 -0.91 -12.93 -4.15
C GLU A 43 -0.71 -12.74 -2.64
N THR A 44 -1.67 -12.11 -1.97
CA THR A 44 -1.52 -11.72 -0.56
C THR A 44 -2.84 -11.83 0.20
N SER A 45 -2.78 -11.73 1.52
CA SER A 45 -3.96 -11.68 2.40
C SER A 45 -4.08 -10.32 3.08
N CYS A 46 -5.27 -9.98 3.58
CA CYS A 46 -5.46 -8.78 4.42
C CYS A 46 -4.46 -8.77 5.59
N ARG A 47 -4.23 -9.93 6.23
CA ARG A 47 -3.31 -10.05 7.36
C ARG A 47 -1.87 -9.78 6.97
N ASP A 48 -1.43 -10.25 5.81
CA ASP A 48 -0.06 -10.01 5.36
C ASP A 48 0.14 -8.56 4.91
N LEU A 49 -0.84 -7.94 4.25
CA LEU A 49 -0.81 -6.50 3.98
C LEU A 49 -0.80 -5.67 5.27
N ALA A 50 -1.56 -6.08 6.29
CA ALA A 50 -1.58 -5.40 7.58
C ALA A 50 -0.19 -5.42 8.25
N LYS A 51 0.56 -6.54 8.15
CA LYS A 51 1.95 -6.60 8.63
C LYS A 51 2.86 -5.60 7.91
N LEU A 52 2.68 -5.43 6.60
CA LEU A 52 3.43 -4.43 5.85
C LEU A 52 3.09 -3.01 6.34
N VAL A 53 1.82 -2.67 6.53
CA VAL A 53 1.44 -1.36 7.10
C VAL A 53 1.99 -1.18 8.52
N GLN A 54 1.88 -2.21 9.35
CA GLN A 54 2.40 -2.20 10.73
C GLN A 54 3.90 -1.94 10.76
N LEU A 55 4.67 -2.51 9.81
CA LEU A 55 6.09 -2.23 9.68
C LEU A 55 6.37 -0.73 9.48
N TYR A 56 5.56 -0.04 8.68
CA TYR A 56 5.69 1.42 8.48
C TYR A 56 5.22 2.22 9.72
N LEU A 57 4.18 1.75 10.43
CA LEU A 57 3.78 2.34 11.71
C LEU A 57 4.86 2.18 12.79
N GLN A 58 5.62 1.08 12.77
CA GLN A 58 6.73 0.80 13.67
C GLN A 58 8.07 1.37 13.19
N ASN A 59 8.06 2.36 12.29
CA ASN A 59 9.25 3.01 11.75
C ASN A 59 10.29 2.01 11.21
N GLY A 60 9.81 0.96 10.54
CA GLY A 60 10.63 -0.05 9.88
C GLY A 60 11.13 -1.15 10.81
N LYS A 61 10.72 -1.18 12.08
CA LYS A 61 11.06 -2.23 13.04
C LYS A 61 10.00 -3.33 13.04
N TRP A 62 10.44 -4.58 13.20
CA TRP A 62 9.59 -5.74 13.40
C TRP A 62 10.26 -6.68 14.38
N ASN A 63 9.59 -7.04 15.48
CA ASN A 63 10.15 -7.91 16.53
C ASN A 63 11.58 -7.51 16.95
N ASN A 64 11.78 -6.22 17.29
CA ASN A 64 13.07 -5.62 17.66
C ASN A 64 14.17 -5.62 16.58
N LYS A 65 13.87 -6.05 15.35
CA LYS A 65 14.80 -5.99 14.21
C LYS A 65 14.42 -4.84 13.28
N GLN A 66 15.41 -4.03 12.87
CA GLN A 66 15.23 -3.03 11.83
C GLN A 66 15.21 -3.72 10.45
N ILE A 67 14.08 -3.65 9.75
CA ILE A 67 13.89 -4.22 8.40
C ILE A 67 14.02 -3.14 7.33
N LEU A 68 13.41 -1.97 7.55
CA LEU A 68 13.55 -0.77 6.72
C LEU A 68 14.20 0.32 7.55
N SER A 69 15.06 1.20 7.01
CA SER A 69 15.57 2.32 7.82
C SER A 69 14.42 3.25 8.24
N ALA A 70 14.52 3.84 9.43
CA ALA A 70 13.53 4.81 9.90
C ALA A 70 13.43 6.04 8.97
N GLU A 71 14.57 6.45 8.40
CA GLU A 71 14.67 7.50 7.38
C GLU A 71 13.86 7.14 6.13
N PHE A 72 14.06 5.95 5.56
CA PHE A 72 13.29 5.51 4.39
C PHE A 72 11.79 5.46 4.68
N VAL A 73 11.38 5.02 5.89
CA VAL A 73 9.97 5.01 6.28
C VAL A 73 9.40 6.43 6.39
N ASN A 74 10.18 7.38 6.90
CA ASN A 74 9.80 8.79 6.94
C ASN A 74 9.63 9.37 5.53
N ASP A 75 10.59 9.12 4.65
CA ASP A 75 10.57 9.58 3.27
C ASP A 75 9.39 8.97 2.50
N ALA A 76 9.14 7.68 2.71
CA ALA A 76 8.02 6.99 2.07
C ALA A 76 6.65 7.55 2.48
N ARG A 77 6.52 8.11 3.69
CA ARG A 77 5.29 8.74 4.22
C ARG A 77 5.27 10.27 4.06
N THR A 78 6.24 10.84 3.37
CA THR A 78 6.35 12.27 3.08
C THR A 78 6.19 12.50 1.58
N SER A 79 5.69 13.68 1.19
CA SER A 79 5.50 14.01 -0.23
C SER A 79 6.82 13.88 -1.00
N SER A 80 6.84 13.05 -2.04
CA SER A 80 8.05 12.82 -2.84
C SER A 80 8.25 13.88 -3.93
N SER A 81 7.23 14.69 -4.22
CA SER A 81 7.29 15.78 -5.19
C SER A 81 6.29 16.89 -4.88
N ALA A 82 6.67 18.14 -5.18
CA ALA A 82 5.76 19.28 -5.13
C ALA A 82 4.60 19.18 -6.14
N LEU A 83 4.77 18.40 -7.23
CA LEU A 83 3.74 18.21 -8.25
C LEU A 83 2.59 17.31 -7.78
N ASN A 84 2.85 16.43 -6.82
CA ASN A 84 1.84 15.56 -6.22
C ASN A 84 2.14 15.38 -4.73
N GLN A 85 1.64 16.33 -3.93
CA GLN A 85 1.87 16.37 -2.49
C GLN A 85 1.15 15.24 -1.73
N ASN A 86 0.20 14.57 -2.38
CA ASN A 86 -0.51 13.41 -1.82
C ASN A 86 0.13 12.07 -2.20
N TYR A 87 1.39 12.05 -2.62
CA TYR A 87 2.12 10.82 -2.93
C TYR A 87 3.52 10.84 -2.35
N GLY A 88 3.90 9.76 -1.67
CA GLY A 88 5.25 9.53 -1.16
C GLY A 88 6.00 8.52 -2.01
N LEU A 89 6.83 7.68 -1.37
CA LEU A 89 7.50 6.57 -2.05
C LEU A 89 6.56 5.36 -2.04
N LEU A 90 5.76 5.24 -3.10
CA LEU A 90 4.75 4.19 -3.33
C LEU A 90 3.51 4.22 -2.42
N TRP A 91 3.42 5.19 -1.50
CA TRP A 91 2.22 5.40 -0.66
C TRP A 91 1.43 6.61 -1.12
N TRP A 92 0.10 6.48 -1.19
CA TRP A 92 -0.78 7.63 -1.20
C TRP A 92 -0.85 8.23 0.21
N LEU A 93 -0.84 9.57 0.27
CA LEU A 93 -0.86 10.33 1.50
C LEU A 93 -2.17 11.12 1.58
N ASN A 94 -2.63 11.41 2.80
CA ASN A 94 -3.84 12.20 3.03
C ASN A 94 -3.53 13.65 3.43
N ARG A 95 -2.81 14.41 2.60
CA ARG A 95 -2.35 15.76 2.93
C ARG A 95 -3.31 16.84 2.44
N ALA A 96 -3.32 18.01 3.08
CA ALA A 96 -4.05 19.19 2.61
C ALA A 96 -3.47 19.82 1.31
N GLY A 97 -2.63 19.10 0.57
CA GLY A 97 -1.93 19.57 -0.62
C GLY A 97 -2.63 19.24 -1.93
N THR A 98 -1.89 19.38 -3.04
CA THR A 98 -2.41 19.13 -4.39
C THR A 98 -2.08 17.75 -4.92
N THR A 99 -3.02 17.16 -5.66
CA THR A 99 -2.81 15.94 -6.46
C THR A 99 -3.02 16.26 -7.93
N LYS A 100 -2.03 15.93 -8.77
CA LYS A 100 -2.18 15.94 -10.23
C LYS A 100 -2.32 14.50 -10.74
N SER A 101 -3.40 14.23 -11.46
CA SER A 101 -3.54 12.98 -12.22
C SER A 101 -2.67 13.05 -13.48
N THR A 102 -2.26 11.89 -14.00
CA THR A 102 -1.48 11.78 -15.24
C THR A 102 -2.34 11.72 -16.50
N SER A 103 -3.67 11.79 -16.38
CA SER A 103 -4.58 11.82 -17.53
C SER A 103 -4.50 13.17 -18.27
N ALA A 104 -4.69 13.14 -19.60
CA ALA A 104 -4.60 14.33 -20.45
C ALA A 104 -5.53 15.49 -20.00
N ASN A 105 -6.65 15.16 -19.34
CA ASN A 105 -7.63 16.11 -18.81
C ASN A 105 -7.63 16.17 -17.28
N ALA A 106 -6.52 15.78 -16.63
CA ALA A 106 -6.40 15.74 -15.18
C ALA A 106 -6.55 17.14 -14.56
N GLN A 107 -7.67 17.36 -13.89
CA GLN A 107 -7.83 18.53 -13.03
C GLN A 107 -6.95 18.36 -11.78
N THR A 108 -6.31 19.45 -11.36
CA THR A 108 -5.58 19.46 -10.08
C THR A 108 -6.59 19.39 -8.95
N ARG A 109 -6.50 18.35 -8.14
CA ARG A 109 -7.32 18.20 -6.94
C ARG A 109 -6.61 18.90 -5.78
N ILE A 110 -7.33 19.72 -5.02
CA ILE A 110 -6.83 20.43 -3.84
C ILE A 110 -7.39 19.75 -2.59
N GLY A 111 -6.52 19.53 -1.59
CA GLY A 111 -6.90 19.00 -0.29
C GLY A 111 -6.69 17.49 -0.11
N PRO A 112 -7.03 16.97 1.09
CA PRO A 112 -6.79 15.59 1.50
C PRO A 112 -7.56 14.60 0.62
N ARG A 113 -6.94 13.48 0.24
CA ARG A 113 -7.57 12.37 -0.52
C ARG A 113 -8.87 11.87 0.11
N HIS A 114 -8.90 11.82 1.43
CA HIS A 114 -10.02 11.40 2.25
C HIS A 114 -10.35 12.53 3.23
N GLN A 115 -11.40 13.30 2.92
CA GLN A 115 -11.76 14.52 3.69
C GLN A 115 -12.09 14.23 5.16
N ASN A 116 -12.62 13.06 5.46
CA ASN A 116 -13.05 12.67 6.81
C ASN A 116 -12.02 11.81 7.54
N ALA A 117 -10.81 11.64 6.99
CA ALA A 117 -9.73 10.87 7.61
C ALA A 117 -8.60 11.79 8.09
N PRO A 118 -7.81 11.37 9.10
CA PRO A 118 -6.65 12.11 9.58
C PRO A 118 -5.62 12.43 8.49
N LEU A 119 -4.94 13.57 8.62
CA LEU A 119 -3.99 14.05 7.59
C LEU A 119 -2.64 13.32 7.58
N ASP A 120 -2.37 12.50 8.59
CA ASP A 120 -1.20 11.64 8.71
C ASP A 120 -1.45 10.21 8.19
N MET A 121 -2.66 9.93 7.72
CA MET A 121 -3.01 8.66 7.07
C MET A 121 -2.20 8.44 5.79
N PHE A 122 -1.77 7.20 5.59
CA PHE A 122 -1.16 6.73 4.34
C PHE A 122 -1.81 5.43 3.86
N GLU A 123 -1.78 5.19 2.55
CA GLU A 123 -2.55 4.13 1.92
C GLU A 123 -1.86 3.55 0.67
N ALA A 124 -1.83 2.23 0.57
CA ALA A 124 -1.55 1.52 -0.67
C ALA A 124 -2.87 1.13 -1.33
N VAL A 125 -3.06 1.57 -2.57
CA VAL A 125 -4.29 1.31 -3.34
C VAL A 125 -4.00 0.32 -4.45
N GLY A 126 -4.75 -0.77 -4.47
CA GLY A 126 -4.71 -1.78 -5.52
C GLY A 126 -5.90 -1.70 -6.48
N ALA A 127 -5.82 -2.49 -7.55
CA ALA A 127 -6.91 -2.61 -8.52
C ALA A 127 -8.21 -3.08 -7.86
N CYS A 128 -9.35 -2.66 -8.42
CA CYS A 128 -10.69 -3.00 -7.92
C CYS A 128 -10.92 -2.67 -6.43
N GLY A 129 -10.36 -1.57 -5.93
CA GLY A 129 -10.65 -1.06 -4.59
C GLY A 129 -10.08 -1.86 -3.44
N GLN A 130 -9.05 -2.66 -3.72
CA GLN A 130 -8.20 -3.23 -2.67
C GLN A 130 -7.40 -2.11 -2.02
N SER A 131 -7.26 -2.14 -0.70
CA SER A 131 -6.53 -1.11 0.01
C SER A 131 -5.90 -1.62 1.30
N ALA A 132 -4.76 -1.04 1.66
CA ALA A 132 -4.14 -1.17 2.97
C ALA A 132 -3.78 0.23 3.49
N MET A 133 -4.37 0.60 4.61
CA MET A 133 -4.31 1.94 5.20
C MET A 133 -3.65 1.88 6.57
N GLY A 134 -2.80 2.85 6.87
CA GLY A 134 -2.21 3.08 8.19
C GLY A 134 -2.59 4.45 8.73
N PHE A 135 -2.90 4.49 10.02
CA PHE A 135 -3.30 5.68 10.77
C PHE A 135 -2.35 5.85 11.96
N PRO A 136 -1.24 6.60 11.80
CA PRO A 136 -0.20 6.72 12.81
C PRO A 136 -0.71 7.22 14.16
N THR A 137 -1.44 8.35 14.18
CA THR A 137 -1.96 8.94 15.41
C THR A 137 -2.91 7.99 16.17
N GLN A 138 -3.68 7.19 15.44
CA GLN A 138 -4.66 6.27 16.02
C GLN A 138 -4.07 4.87 16.31
N ASN A 139 -2.84 4.60 15.89
CA ASN A 139 -2.24 3.25 15.87
C ASN A 139 -3.21 2.21 15.27
N LEU A 140 -3.83 2.55 14.14
CA LEU A 140 -4.86 1.74 13.49
C LEU A 140 -4.41 1.32 12.10
N ILE A 141 -4.76 0.08 11.74
CA ILE A 141 -4.56 -0.47 10.40
C ILE A 141 -5.91 -0.93 9.88
N ILE A 142 -6.20 -0.57 8.63
CA ILE A 142 -7.39 -1.04 7.94
C ILE A 142 -6.97 -1.64 6.61
N THR A 143 -7.39 -2.88 6.35
CA THR A 143 -7.11 -3.58 5.09
C THR A 143 -8.37 -4.15 4.48
N PHE A 144 -8.55 -3.92 3.19
CA PHE A 144 -9.68 -4.42 2.40
C PHE A 144 -9.16 -5.13 1.16
N MET A 145 -9.53 -6.40 1.01
CA MET A 145 -9.26 -7.19 -0.19
C MET A 145 -10.59 -7.70 -0.72
N ARG A 146 -10.79 -7.64 -2.04
CA ARG A 146 -11.91 -8.35 -2.67
C ARG A 146 -11.53 -9.81 -2.86
N THR A 147 -12.41 -10.72 -2.48
CA THR A 147 -12.33 -12.13 -2.88
C THR A 147 -12.68 -12.21 -4.37
N LYS A 148 -11.82 -12.84 -5.19
CA LYS A 148 -12.10 -13.06 -6.61
C LYS A 148 -12.72 -14.46 -6.81
N THR A 149 -13.83 -14.52 -7.53
CA THR A 149 -13.97 -15.51 -8.60
C THR A 149 -13.26 -14.97 -9.85
N LEU A 150 -12.68 -15.87 -10.65
CA LEU A 150 -11.77 -15.56 -11.78
C LEU A 150 -12.39 -14.62 -12.84
N PHE A 151 -13.71 -14.61 -13.02
CA PHE A 151 -14.41 -13.72 -13.98
C PHE A 151 -14.70 -12.31 -13.44
N GLY A 152 -14.86 -12.14 -12.13
CA GLY A 152 -14.94 -10.80 -11.50
C GLY A 152 -13.59 -10.08 -11.42
N ALA A 153 -12.51 -10.78 -11.80
CA ALA A 153 -11.16 -10.26 -11.84
C ALA A 153 -10.93 -9.21 -12.93
N LEU A 154 -11.68 -9.33 -14.02
CA LEU A 154 -11.56 -8.54 -15.25
C LEU A 154 -12.53 -7.36 -15.28
N SER A 155 -13.61 -7.42 -14.50
CA SER A 155 -14.55 -6.30 -14.31
C SER A 155 -14.43 -5.74 -12.89
N CYS A 156 -13.65 -4.67 -12.73
CA CYS A 156 -13.85 -3.81 -11.56
C CYS A 156 -15.20 -3.10 -11.78
N GLY A 157 -16.27 -3.53 -11.09
CA GLY A 157 -17.54 -2.79 -11.09
C GLY A 157 -17.33 -1.30 -10.75
N SER A 158 -18.31 -0.46 -11.07
CA SER A 158 -18.21 1.02 -11.00
C SER A 158 -18.11 1.63 -9.59
N ASP A 159 -18.16 0.81 -8.54
CA ASP A 159 -18.09 1.30 -7.15
C ASP A 159 -16.70 1.87 -6.85
N SER A 160 -16.66 3.18 -6.62
CA SER A 160 -15.46 3.90 -6.19
C SER A 160 -15.06 3.51 -4.76
N GLN A 161 -13.76 3.53 -4.47
CA GLN A 161 -13.22 3.27 -3.12
C GLN A 161 -13.83 4.18 -2.05
N THR A 162 -14.13 5.43 -2.44
CA THR A 162 -14.82 6.43 -1.62
C THR A 162 -16.24 6.00 -1.23
N SER A 163 -16.98 5.36 -2.14
CA SER A 163 -18.32 4.81 -1.87
C SER A 163 -18.27 3.65 -0.86
N ALA A 164 -17.27 2.77 -0.98
CA ALA A 164 -17.06 1.67 -0.05
C ALA A 164 -16.71 2.18 1.37
N LEU A 165 -15.83 3.17 1.48
CA LEU A 165 -15.47 3.80 2.76
C LEU A 165 -16.66 4.51 3.43
N ASN A 166 -17.46 5.25 2.65
CA ASN A 166 -18.66 5.91 3.16
C ASN A 166 -19.74 4.90 3.61
N LYS A 167 -19.86 3.75 2.93
CA LYS A 167 -20.77 2.65 3.33
C LYS A 167 -20.24 1.84 4.53
N MET A 168 -18.93 1.79 4.72
CA MET A 168 -18.26 1.03 5.80
C MET A 168 -18.28 1.71 7.17
N GLY A 169 -18.96 2.85 7.33
CA GLY A 169 -19.28 3.44 8.64
C GLY A 169 -20.03 2.51 9.62
N SER A 170 -20.30 1.25 9.23
CA SER A 170 -20.92 0.21 10.06
C SER A 170 -20.11 -1.08 10.23
N ARG A 171 -18.97 -1.28 9.55
CA ARG A 171 -18.17 -2.53 9.66
C ARG A 171 -16.67 -2.27 9.48
N VAL A 172 -16.04 -1.75 10.53
CA VAL A 172 -14.58 -1.66 10.66
C VAL A 172 -14.05 -3.04 11.04
N PHE A 173 -13.22 -3.64 10.18
CA PHE A 173 -12.40 -4.78 10.59
C PHE A 173 -11.12 -4.22 11.22
N GLU A 174 -11.16 -4.09 12.55
CA GLU A 174 -9.99 -3.82 13.37
C GLU A 174 -9.12 -5.08 13.39
N LEU A 175 -7.90 -5.00 12.86
CA LEU A 175 -6.92 -6.05 12.99
C LEU A 175 -5.71 -5.52 13.74
N VAL A 176 -5.56 -6.08 14.94
CA VAL A 176 -4.38 -6.20 15.80
C VAL A 176 -4.26 -5.18 16.94
N LYS A 177 -4.59 -5.64 18.15
CA LYS A 177 -3.72 -5.45 19.33
C LYS A 177 -2.65 -6.53 19.32
#